data_AF-A0A7S2BTB9-F1
#
_entry.id   AF-A0A7S2BTB9-F1
#
_cell.length_a   1.000
_cell.length_b   1.000
_cell.length_c   1.000
_cell.angle_alpha   90.00
_cell.angle_beta   90.00
_cell.angle_gamma   90.00
#
_symmetry.space_group_name_H-M   'P 1'
#
loop_
_entity.id
_entity.type
_entity.pdbx_description
1 polymer ?
#
loop_
_entity_poly.entity_id
_entity_poly.type
_entity_poly.pdbx_seq_one_letter_code
_entity_poly.pdbx_strand_id
1 'polypeptide(L)'
;KELQAELAALAQQQAEMDKIRQDEHAAFTQAKADLQEGLTGVRKALGVLRDYYGGAAAASLLQGGDSQPAAPELHSKATGAGSSIIGILEVVESDFAKSLAKEEAQEEDAQEEYEKTSHANELEKTGKTQDVTYKTKEFNGLDKSIADLTSDRETVNSELSAVLEYYAKIKERCIAKPETYEQRKARREAEIKGLKEALAVLQDETALVQRKK
;
A
#
# COMPACT_ATOMS: atom_id res chain seq x y z
N LYS A 1 -3.16 7.48 -6.31
CA LYS A 1 -4.61 7.23 -6.09
C LYS A 1 -4.92 5.74 -5.97
N GLU A 2 -4.52 4.91 -6.93
CA GLU A 2 -4.72 3.44 -6.87
C GLU A 2 -4.05 2.79 -5.64
N LEU A 3 -2.75 2.97 -5.43
CA LEU A 3 -2.04 2.44 -4.24
C LEU A 3 -2.63 2.90 -2.90
N GLN A 4 -3.19 4.11 -2.84
CA GLN A 4 -3.84 4.60 -1.62
C GLN A 4 -5.19 3.91 -1.38
N ALA A 5 -5.93 3.62 -2.45
CA ALA A 5 -7.17 2.85 -2.37
C ALA A 5 -6.88 1.39 -1.98
N GLU A 6 -5.84 0.79 -2.54
CA GLU A 6 -5.40 -0.55 -2.15
C GLU A 6 -4.97 -0.64 -0.69
N LEU A 7 -4.23 0.36 -0.18
CA LEU A 7 -3.86 0.43 1.24
C LEU A 7 -5.10 0.54 2.15
N ALA A 8 -6.13 1.27 1.72
CA ALA A 8 -7.39 1.37 2.45
C ALA A 8 -8.16 0.04 2.44
N ALA A 9 -8.23 -0.63 1.29
CA ALA A 9 -8.86 -1.95 1.16
C ALA A 9 -8.14 -2.99 2.02
N LEU A 10 -6.81 -3.01 2.01
CA LEU A 10 -5.99 -3.90 2.84
C LEU A 10 -6.24 -3.67 4.34
N ALA A 11 -6.38 -2.41 4.75
CA ALA A 11 -6.71 -2.07 6.15
C ALA A 11 -8.12 -2.53 6.54
N GLN A 12 -9.09 -2.44 5.64
CA GLN A 12 -10.45 -2.94 5.87
C GLN A 12 -10.46 -4.47 5.98
N GLN A 13 -9.78 -5.16 5.06
CA GLN A 13 -9.64 -6.61 5.10
C GLN A 13 -8.99 -7.09 6.40
N GLN A 14 -7.91 -6.44 6.85
CA GLN A 14 -7.29 -6.77 8.12
C GLN A 14 -8.27 -6.60 9.30
N ALA A 15 -9.01 -5.48 9.35
CA ALA A 15 -9.97 -5.25 10.42
C ALA A 15 -11.11 -6.30 10.43
N GLU A 16 -11.55 -6.76 9.28
CA GLU A 16 -12.53 -7.85 9.17
C GLU A 16 -11.95 -9.18 9.66
N MET A 17 -10.71 -9.52 9.27
CA MET A 17 -10.04 -10.72 9.78
C MET A 17 -9.84 -10.68 11.29
N ASP A 18 -9.41 -9.55 11.84
CA ASP A 18 -9.20 -9.36 13.29
C ASP A 18 -10.51 -9.61 14.05
N LYS A 19 -11.63 -9.12 13.50
CA LYS A 19 -12.96 -9.34 14.09
C LYS A 19 -13.37 -10.80 14.02
N ILE A 20 -13.22 -11.44 12.86
CA ILE A 20 -13.54 -12.87 12.70
C ILE A 20 -12.72 -13.71 13.67
N ARG A 21 -11.41 -13.43 13.81
CA ARG A 21 -10.54 -14.15 14.75
C ARG A 21 -10.98 -13.98 16.20
N GLN A 22 -11.39 -12.78 16.60
CA GLN A 22 -11.93 -12.55 17.94
C GLN A 22 -13.21 -13.35 18.20
N ASP A 23 -14.15 -13.31 17.25
CA ASP A 23 -15.43 -14.01 17.36
C ASP A 23 -15.23 -15.54 17.39
N GLU A 24 -14.37 -16.08 16.52
CA GLU A 24 -14.06 -17.51 16.46
C GLU A 24 -13.28 -17.99 17.70
N HIS A 25 -12.28 -17.25 18.16
CA HIS A 25 -11.51 -17.61 19.37
C HIS A 25 -12.40 -17.61 20.63
N ALA A 26 -13.33 -16.65 20.73
CA ALA A 26 -14.29 -16.61 21.81
C ALA A 26 -15.22 -17.84 21.78
N ALA A 27 -15.72 -18.21 20.60
CA ALA A 27 -16.56 -19.39 20.42
C ALA A 27 -15.80 -20.69 20.76
N PHE A 28 -14.55 -20.82 20.30
CA PHE A 28 -13.68 -21.94 20.63
C PHE A 28 -13.45 -22.07 22.14
N THR A 29 -13.13 -20.96 22.81
CA THR A 29 -12.87 -20.96 24.26
C THR A 29 -14.08 -21.50 25.04
N GLN A 30 -15.29 -21.08 24.65
CA GLN A 30 -16.52 -21.58 25.25
C GLN A 30 -16.76 -23.05 24.92
N ALA A 31 -16.67 -23.45 23.65
CA ALA A 31 -16.87 -24.83 23.22
C ALA A 31 -15.89 -25.79 23.91
N LYS A 32 -14.61 -25.39 24.02
CA LYS A 32 -13.58 -26.15 24.74
C LYS A 32 -13.94 -26.34 26.21
N ALA A 33 -14.39 -25.29 26.90
CA ALA A 33 -14.81 -25.38 28.29
C ALA A 33 -16.00 -26.34 28.46
N ASP A 34 -17.03 -26.21 27.63
CA ASP A 34 -18.23 -27.06 27.67
C ASP A 34 -17.89 -28.54 27.40
N LEU A 35 -17.03 -28.80 26.41
CA LEU A 35 -16.56 -30.16 26.09
C LEU A 35 -15.73 -30.77 27.22
N GLN A 36 -14.85 -29.99 27.86
CA GLN A 36 -14.05 -30.45 28.99
C GLN A 36 -14.92 -30.75 30.23
N GLU A 37 -15.92 -29.91 30.51
CA GLU A 37 -16.87 -30.13 31.59
C GLU A 37 -17.72 -31.37 31.31
N GLY A 38 -18.27 -31.50 30.09
CA GLY A 38 -19.05 -32.66 29.66
C GLY A 38 -18.26 -33.96 29.78
N LEU A 39 -17.01 -33.98 29.31
CA LEU A 39 -16.11 -35.13 29.42
C LEU A 39 -15.83 -35.50 30.88
N THR A 40 -15.62 -34.52 31.75
CA THR A 40 -15.43 -34.73 33.19
C THR A 40 -16.70 -35.32 33.83
N GLY A 41 -17.87 -34.80 33.47
CA GLY A 41 -19.16 -35.29 33.95
C GLY A 41 -19.43 -36.74 33.54
N VAL A 42 -19.21 -37.07 32.26
CA VAL A 42 -19.38 -38.43 31.72
C VAL A 42 -18.43 -39.40 32.39
N ARG A 43 -17.15 -39.04 32.59
CA ARG A 43 -16.18 -39.88 33.31
C ARG A 43 -16.59 -40.18 34.74
N LYS A 44 -17.10 -39.17 35.46
CA LYS A 44 -17.63 -39.36 36.82
C LYS A 44 -18.82 -40.31 36.83
N ALA A 45 -19.76 -40.13 35.91
CA ALA A 45 -20.93 -40.99 35.77
C ALA A 45 -20.55 -42.45 35.44
N LEU A 46 -19.61 -42.64 34.51
CA LEU A 46 -19.05 -43.95 34.19
C LEU A 46 -18.39 -44.61 35.39
N GLY A 47 -17.64 -43.86 36.20
CA GLY A 47 -17.05 -44.36 37.45
C GLY A 47 -18.12 -44.91 38.41
N VAL A 48 -19.13 -44.09 38.73
CA VAL A 48 -20.23 -44.49 39.64
C VAL A 48 -21.00 -45.70 39.11
N LEU A 49 -21.31 -45.72 37.80
CA LEU A 49 -22.06 -46.83 37.18
C LEU A 49 -21.23 -48.11 37.15
N ARG A 50 -19.94 -48.05 36.86
CA ARG A 50 -19.03 -49.21 36.90
C ARG A 50 -18.90 -49.75 38.33
N ASP A 51 -18.79 -48.89 39.33
CA ASP A 51 -18.74 -49.33 40.73
C ASP A 51 -20.05 -50.01 41.16
N TYR A 52 -21.20 -49.44 40.79
CA TYR A 52 -22.51 -49.97 41.16
C TYR A 52 -22.88 -51.27 40.42
N TYR A 53 -22.67 -51.33 39.10
CA TYR A 53 -23.03 -52.50 38.29
C TYR A 53 -21.91 -53.55 38.18
N GLY A 54 -20.64 -53.14 38.24
CA GLY A 54 -19.48 -54.05 38.21
C GLY A 54 -19.37 -54.93 39.46
N GLY A 55 -19.79 -54.43 40.62
CA GLY A 55 -19.89 -55.24 41.84
C GLY A 55 -20.89 -56.41 41.74
N ALA A 56 -21.88 -56.35 40.84
CA ALA A 56 -22.85 -57.43 40.63
C ALA A 56 -22.25 -58.63 39.87
N ALA A 57 -21.29 -58.40 38.97
CA ALA A 57 -20.56 -59.47 38.29
C ALA A 57 -19.65 -60.23 39.27
N ALA A 58 -19.04 -59.53 40.24
CA ALA A 58 -18.25 -60.15 41.31
C ALA A 58 -19.13 -60.93 42.31
N ALA A 59 -20.32 -60.43 42.64
CA ALA A 59 -21.26 -61.12 43.53
C ALA A 59 -21.87 -62.40 42.88
N SER A 60 -22.06 -62.41 41.56
CA SER A 60 -22.55 -63.59 40.85
C SER A 60 -21.51 -64.71 40.70
N LEU A 61 -20.21 -64.42 40.86
CA LEU A 61 -19.14 -65.44 40.91
C LEU A 61 -18.93 -66.03 42.31
N LEU A 62 -19.54 -65.43 43.35
CA LEU A 62 -19.35 -65.78 44.76
C LEU A 62 -20.53 -66.57 45.36
N GLN A 63 -21.39 -67.19 44.55
CA GLN A 63 -22.43 -68.12 45.02
C GLN A 63 -21.84 -69.46 45.46
N GLY A 64 -21.11 -69.42 46.58
CA GLY A 64 -20.54 -70.56 47.26
C GLY A 64 -20.06 -70.17 48.66
N GLY A 65 -20.95 -69.67 49.52
CA GLY A 65 -20.62 -69.37 50.91
C GLY A 65 -21.76 -68.70 51.67
N ASP A 66 -22.28 -69.41 52.66
CA ASP A 66 -23.42 -69.04 53.50
C ASP A 66 -23.22 -67.79 54.38
N SER A 67 -24.35 -67.14 54.65
CA SER A 67 -24.75 -66.45 55.89
C SER A 67 -24.32 -64.99 56.18
N GLN A 68 -25.19 -64.04 55.81
CA GLN A 68 -25.74 -62.96 56.67
C GLN A 68 -26.95 -62.30 55.97
N PRO A 69 -28.05 -61.88 56.64
CA PRO A 69 -29.16 -61.23 55.94
C PRO A 69 -28.70 -59.86 55.46
N ALA A 70 -28.56 -59.72 54.13
CA ALA A 70 -28.29 -58.45 53.50
C ALA A 70 -29.44 -57.47 53.81
N ALA A 71 -29.10 -56.19 54.00
CA ALA A 71 -30.07 -55.11 54.05
C ALA A 71 -31.07 -55.24 52.88
N PRO A 72 -32.36 -54.94 53.07
CA PRO A 72 -33.36 -55.17 52.04
C PRO A 72 -32.94 -54.42 50.77
N GLU A 73 -32.62 -55.18 49.71
CA GLU A 73 -32.39 -54.61 48.39
C GLU A 73 -33.71 -53.99 47.94
N LEU A 74 -33.79 -52.66 48.05
CA LEU A 74 -34.95 -51.89 47.59
C LEU A 74 -35.15 -51.98 46.07
N HIS A 75 -34.14 -52.46 45.32
CA HIS A 75 -34.19 -52.67 43.87
C HIS A 75 -33.29 -53.84 43.44
N SER A 76 -33.83 -54.81 42.68
CA SER A 76 -33.02 -55.83 42.00
C SER A 76 -32.24 -55.19 40.85
N LYS A 77 -30.91 -55.35 40.82
CA LYS A 77 -30.07 -54.83 39.72
C LYS A 77 -30.49 -55.44 38.39
N ALA A 78 -31.05 -54.63 37.49
CA ALA A 78 -31.28 -55.00 36.10
C ALA A 78 -29.94 -55.03 35.35
N THR A 79 -29.16 -56.09 35.57
CA THR A 79 -27.78 -56.26 35.07
C THR A 79 -27.66 -56.06 33.55
N GLY A 80 -28.67 -56.45 32.76
CA GLY A 80 -28.69 -56.22 31.30
C GLY A 80 -28.83 -54.75 30.87
N ALA A 81 -29.59 -53.94 31.61
CA ALA A 81 -29.79 -52.52 31.29
C ALA A 81 -28.56 -51.68 31.67
N GLY A 82 -27.89 -52.00 32.78
CA GLY A 82 -26.68 -51.29 33.25
C GLY A 82 -25.52 -51.34 32.24
N SER A 83 -25.24 -52.50 31.64
CA SER A 83 -24.20 -52.63 30.62
C SER A 83 -24.49 -51.80 29.37
N SER A 84 -25.76 -51.69 28.95
CA SER A 84 -26.13 -50.87 27.80
C SER A 84 -25.94 -49.36 28.05
N ILE A 85 -26.25 -48.89 29.27
CA ILE A 85 -26.09 -47.47 29.65
C ILE A 85 -24.61 -47.10 29.74
N ILE A 86 -23.77 -47.98 30.32
CA ILE A 86 -22.32 -47.80 30.36
C ILE A 86 -21.76 -47.72 28.93
N GLY A 87 -22.16 -48.63 28.05
CA GLY A 87 -21.72 -48.61 26.65
C GLY A 87 -22.11 -47.33 25.91
N ILE A 88 -23.32 -46.80 26.13
CA ILE A 88 -23.75 -45.52 25.56
C ILE A 88 -22.87 -44.37 26.10
N LEU A 89 -22.61 -44.32 27.41
CA LEU A 89 -21.78 -43.27 28.00
C LEU A 89 -20.31 -43.35 27.57
N GLU A 90 -19.77 -44.54 27.32
CA GLU A 90 -18.43 -44.71 26.74
C GLU A 90 -18.34 -44.18 25.31
N VAL A 91 -19.40 -44.37 24.50
CA VAL A 91 -19.50 -43.76 23.16
C VAL A 91 -19.54 -42.23 23.28
N VAL A 92 -20.37 -41.69 24.19
CA VAL A 92 -20.45 -40.24 24.44
C VAL A 92 -19.11 -39.68 24.92
N GLU A 93 -18.39 -40.38 25.81
CA GLU A 93 -17.04 -39.97 26.24
C GLU A 93 -16.07 -39.90 25.05
N SER A 94 -16.09 -40.93 24.19
CA SER A 94 -15.26 -40.97 22.98
C SER A 94 -15.60 -39.82 22.03
N ASP A 95 -16.89 -39.50 21.85
CA ASP A 95 -17.35 -38.45 20.96
C ASP A 95 -16.99 -37.06 21.49
N PHE A 96 -17.09 -36.82 22.81
CA PHE A 96 -16.59 -35.59 23.42
C PHE A 96 -15.08 -35.46 23.30
N ALA A 97 -14.32 -36.53 23.53
CA ALA A 97 -12.86 -36.51 23.38
C ALA A 97 -12.44 -36.20 21.94
N LYS A 98 -13.09 -36.83 20.95
CA LYS A 98 -12.84 -36.57 19.53
C LYS A 98 -13.23 -35.14 19.14
N SER A 99 -14.36 -34.65 19.63
CA SER A 99 -14.82 -33.29 19.34
C SER A 99 -13.84 -32.27 19.92
N LEU A 100 -13.39 -32.45 21.17
CA LEU A 100 -12.40 -31.57 21.78
C LEU A 100 -11.08 -31.53 20.98
N ALA A 101 -10.55 -32.70 20.62
CA ALA A 101 -9.32 -32.76 19.82
C ALA A 101 -9.49 -32.12 18.44
N LYS A 102 -10.67 -32.26 17.83
CA LYS A 102 -10.99 -31.63 16.55
C LYS A 102 -11.08 -30.11 16.68
N GLU A 103 -11.80 -29.60 17.67
CA GLU A 103 -11.90 -28.15 17.92
C GLU A 103 -10.54 -27.53 18.20
N GLU A 104 -9.68 -28.20 18.99
CA GLU A 104 -8.31 -27.74 19.27
C GLU A 104 -7.45 -27.67 18.00
N ALA A 105 -7.51 -28.70 17.15
CA ALA A 105 -6.80 -28.69 15.88
C ALA A 105 -7.32 -27.60 14.93
N GLN A 106 -8.65 -27.41 14.87
CA GLN A 106 -9.25 -26.37 14.04
C GLN A 106 -8.87 -24.96 14.50
N GLU A 107 -8.80 -24.71 15.81
CA GLU A 107 -8.33 -23.43 16.34
C GLU A 107 -6.85 -23.20 16.05
N GLU A 108 -6.00 -24.22 16.19
CA GLU A 108 -4.57 -24.12 15.86
C GLU A 108 -4.37 -23.76 14.38
N ASP A 109 -5.04 -24.48 13.47
CA ASP A 109 -5.01 -24.22 12.04
C ASP A 109 -5.50 -22.78 11.72
N ALA A 110 -6.62 -22.37 12.33
CA ALA A 110 -7.20 -21.05 12.09
C ALA A 110 -6.34 -19.91 12.65
N GLN A 111 -5.66 -20.12 13.79
CA GLN A 111 -4.71 -19.18 14.35
C GLN A 111 -3.46 -19.05 13.46
N GLU A 112 -2.91 -20.17 12.98
CA GLU A 112 -1.74 -20.14 12.09
C GLU A 112 -2.05 -19.43 10.76
N GLU A 113 -3.21 -19.72 10.15
CA GLU A 113 -3.63 -19.08 8.91
C GLU A 113 -3.85 -17.56 9.10
N TYR A 114 -4.46 -17.16 10.21
CA TYR A 114 -4.63 -15.76 10.57
C TYR A 114 -3.29 -15.04 10.75
N GLU A 115 -2.35 -15.62 11.50
CA GLU A 115 -1.03 -15.03 11.74
C GLU A 115 -0.25 -14.88 10.43
N LYS A 116 -0.24 -15.93 9.60
CA LYS A 116 0.42 -15.94 8.30
C LYS A 116 -0.15 -14.86 7.38
N THR A 117 -1.48 -14.76 7.29
CA THR A 117 -2.14 -13.77 6.42
C THR A 117 -1.94 -12.36 6.95
N SER A 118 -2.04 -12.16 8.26
CA SER A 118 -1.80 -10.85 8.90
C SER A 118 -0.37 -10.37 8.68
N HIS A 119 0.62 -11.27 8.78
CA HIS A 119 2.00 -10.93 8.50
C HIS A 119 2.22 -10.57 7.01
N ALA A 120 1.63 -11.33 6.09
CA ALA A 120 1.69 -11.02 4.66
C ALA A 120 1.08 -9.63 4.36
N ASN A 121 -0.08 -9.33 4.96
CA ASN A 121 -0.73 -8.02 4.85
C ASN A 121 0.14 -6.89 5.41
N GLU A 122 0.84 -7.10 6.52
CA GLU A 122 1.75 -6.11 7.10
C GLU A 122 2.91 -5.78 6.16
N LEU A 123 3.53 -6.79 5.57
CA LEU A 123 4.61 -6.63 4.59
C LEU A 123 4.11 -5.90 3.34
N GLU A 124 2.95 -6.29 2.81
CA GLU A 124 2.33 -5.64 1.66
C GLU A 124 2.00 -4.17 1.95
N LYS A 125 1.42 -3.89 3.12
CA LYS A 125 1.13 -2.53 3.59
C LYS A 125 2.40 -1.68 3.64
N THR A 126 3.48 -2.23 4.18
CA THR A 126 4.76 -1.54 4.30
C THR A 126 5.34 -1.20 2.94
N GLY A 127 5.36 -2.18 2.02
CA GLY A 127 5.83 -1.98 0.65
C GLY A 127 5.02 -0.91 -0.09
N LYS A 128 3.68 -1.04 -0.08
CA LYS A 128 2.80 -0.05 -0.74
C LYS A 128 2.91 1.35 -0.14
N THR A 129 3.11 1.46 1.18
CA THR A 129 3.30 2.76 1.84
C THR A 129 4.61 3.44 1.40
N GLN A 130 5.68 2.66 1.26
CA GLN A 130 6.94 3.17 0.73
C GLN A 130 6.78 3.61 -0.74
N ASP A 131 6.11 2.80 -1.56
CA ASP A 131 5.85 3.14 -2.97
C ASP A 131 5.06 4.44 -3.10
N VAL A 132 4.01 4.63 -2.30
CA VAL A 132 3.26 5.89 -2.26
C VAL A 132 4.19 7.06 -1.93
N THR A 133 5.07 6.88 -0.94
CA THR A 133 6.01 7.94 -0.52
C THR A 133 7.00 8.30 -1.63
N TYR A 134 7.64 7.31 -2.24
CA TYR A 134 8.63 7.54 -3.29
C TYR A 134 7.99 8.12 -4.56
N LYS A 135 6.87 7.54 -5.02
CA LYS A 135 6.18 8.04 -6.22
C LYS A 135 5.62 9.44 -6.01
N THR A 136 5.20 9.79 -4.80
CA THR A 136 4.76 11.17 -4.50
C THR A 136 5.92 12.16 -4.55
N LYS A 137 7.10 11.78 -4.02
CA LYS A 137 8.31 12.61 -4.12
C LYS A 137 8.75 12.80 -5.56
N GLU A 138 8.76 11.73 -6.35
CA GLU A 138 9.11 11.76 -7.77
C GLU A 138 8.13 12.63 -8.56
N PHE A 139 6.82 12.46 -8.35
CA PHE A 139 5.77 13.28 -8.94
C PHE A 139 6.01 14.77 -8.68
N ASN A 140 6.24 15.15 -7.41
CA ASN A 140 6.49 16.55 -7.05
C ASN A 140 7.79 17.10 -7.69
N GLY A 141 8.83 16.28 -7.81
CA GLY A 141 10.08 16.67 -8.45
C GLY A 141 9.94 16.88 -9.95
N LEU A 142 9.20 15.98 -10.63
CA LEU A 142 8.88 16.12 -12.05
C LEU A 142 7.98 17.33 -12.31
N ASP A 143 6.97 17.56 -11.47
CA ASP A 143 6.06 18.71 -11.59
C ASP A 143 6.81 20.03 -11.47
N LYS A 144 7.73 20.13 -10.50
CA LYS A 144 8.64 21.28 -10.39
C LYS A 144 9.52 21.44 -11.64
N SER A 145 10.11 20.34 -12.14
CA SER A 145 10.97 20.38 -13.32
C SER A 145 10.20 20.84 -14.56
N ILE A 146 8.93 20.42 -14.69
CA ILE A 146 8.03 20.87 -15.76
C ILE A 146 7.77 22.37 -15.65
N ALA A 147 7.50 22.88 -14.44
CA ALA A 147 7.26 24.30 -14.20
C ALA A 147 8.51 25.14 -14.54
N ASP A 148 9.68 24.73 -14.05
CA ASP A 148 10.96 25.40 -14.30
C ASP A 148 11.28 25.43 -15.82
N LEU A 149 11.21 24.28 -16.50
CA LEU A 149 11.47 24.20 -17.95
C LEU A 149 10.45 24.98 -18.79
N THR A 150 9.20 25.08 -18.34
CA THR A 150 8.18 25.87 -19.02
C THR A 150 8.51 27.36 -18.92
N SER A 151 8.88 27.84 -17.73
CA SER A 151 9.31 29.22 -17.51
C SER A 151 10.59 29.57 -18.30
N ASP A 152 11.57 28.67 -18.30
CA ASP A 152 12.81 28.85 -19.06
C ASP A 152 12.52 28.94 -20.56
N ARG A 153 11.66 28.05 -21.07
CA ARG A 153 11.23 28.08 -22.47
C ARG A 153 10.57 29.41 -22.83
N GLU A 154 9.68 29.93 -21.98
CA GLU A 154 9.03 31.23 -22.22
C GLU A 154 10.05 32.37 -22.28
N THR A 155 10.98 32.39 -21.32
CA THR A 155 12.05 33.39 -21.24
C THR A 155 12.96 33.33 -22.48
N VAL A 156 13.45 32.15 -22.84
CA VAL A 156 14.33 31.96 -24.02
C VAL A 156 13.61 32.34 -25.32
N ASN A 157 12.30 32.06 -25.44
CA ASN A 157 11.54 32.50 -26.62
C ASN A 157 11.39 34.02 -26.70
N SER A 158 11.21 34.69 -25.56
CA SER A 158 11.20 36.15 -25.48
C SER A 158 12.55 36.74 -25.88
N GLU A 159 13.65 36.19 -25.36
CA GLU A 159 15.01 36.60 -25.72
C GLU A 159 15.31 36.37 -27.22
N LEU A 160 14.95 35.19 -27.74
CA LEU A 160 15.12 34.87 -29.17
C LEU A 160 14.36 35.87 -30.06
N SER A 161 13.13 36.22 -29.69
CA SER A 161 12.33 37.20 -30.41
C SER A 161 13.01 38.56 -30.43
N ALA A 162 13.51 39.03 -29.27
CA ALA A 162 14.25 40.29 -29.16
C ALA A 162 15.55 40.28 -29.99
N VAL A 163 16.29 39.16 -30.01
CA VAL A 163 17.50 38.99 -30.83
C VAL A 163 17.17 39.04 -32.32
N LEU A 164 16.09 38.39 -32.75
CA LEU A 164 15.65 38.41 -34.15
C LEU A 164 15.23 39.81 -34.61
N GLU A 165 14.52 40.56 -33.76
CA GLU A 165 14.18 41.95 -34.02
C GLU A 165 15.43 42.84 -34.16
N TYR A 166 16.40 42.68 -33.26
CA TYR A 166 17.65 43.42 -33.31
C TYR A 166 18.48 43.06 -34.56
N TYR A 167 18.52 41.78 -34.91
CA TYR A 167 19.20 41.29 -36.11
C TYR A 167 18.61 41.89 -37.40
N ALA A 168 17.28 42.02 -37.48
CA ALA A 168 16.62 42.69 -38.60
C ALA A 168 17.09 44.14 -38.77
N LYS A 169 17.19 44.91 -37.66
CA LYS A 169 17.70 46.29 -37.67
C LYS A 169 19.16 46.37 -38.13
N ILE A 170 20.01 45.44 -37.70
CA ILE A 170 21.41 45.38 -38.16
C ILE A 170 21.47 45.08 -39.65
N LYS A 171 20.68 44.12 -40.14
CA LYS A 171 20.63 43.77 -41.56
C LYS A 171 20.34 44.99 -42.43
N GLU A 172 19.38 45.83 -42.07
CA GLU A 172 19.10 47.07 -42.81
C GLU A 172 20.29 48.03 -42.84
N ARG A 173 21.05 48.14 -41.75
CA ARG A 173 22.23 49.02 -41.66
C ARG A 173 23.44 48.48 -42.40
N CYS A 174 23.67 47.17 -42.36
CA CYS A 174 24.88 46.54 -42.89
C CYS A 174 24.73 46.07 -44.33
N ILE A 175 23.52 45.65 -44.73
CA ILE A 175 23.18 45.26 -46.10
C ILE A 175 22.54 46.49 -46.78
N ALA A 176 23.28 47.60 -46.80
CA ALA A 176 22.87 48.77 -47.57
C ALA A 176 22.83 48.36 -49.05
N LYS A 177 21.71 48.65 -49.72
CA LYS A 177 21.60 48.54 -51.18
C LYS A 177 22.74 49.40 -51.76
N PRO A 178 23.75 48.83 -52.42
CA PRO A 178 24.90 49.61 -52.85
C PRO A 178 24.38 50.69 -53.80
N GLU A 179 24.72 51.94 -53.47
CA GLU A 179 24.52 53.06 -54.36
C GLU A 179 25.07 52.71 -55.75
N THR A 180 24.27 52.97 -56.79
CA THR A 180 24.72 52.71 -58.16
C THR A 180 26.00 53.50 -58.45
N TYR A 181 26.90 52.97 -59.27
CA TYR A 181 28.13 53.68 -59.64
C TYR A 181 27.85 55.09 -60.20
N GLU A 182 26.80 55.21 -61.01
CA GLU A 182 26.27 56.47 -61.55
C GLU A 182 26.00 57.51 -60.45
N GLN A 183 25.22 57.16 -59.42
CA GLN A 183 24.92 58.06 -58.31
C GLN A 183 26.20 58.45 -57.52
N ARG A 184 27.13 57.51 -57.34
CA ARG A 184 28.40 57.78 -56.63
C ARG A 184 29.25 58.77 -57.38
N LYS A 185 29.36 58.56 -58.68
CA LYS A 185 30.13 59.42 -59.58
C LYS A 185 29.53 60.82 -59.60
N ALA A 186 28.21 60.94 -59.79
CA ALA A 186 27.52 62.24 -59.83
C ALA A 186 27.71 63.04 -58.54
N ARG A 187 27.59 62.40 -57.36
CA ARG A 187 27.79 63.06 -56.07
C ARG A 187 29.24 63.53 -55.88
N ARG A 188 30.22 62.69 -56.25
CA ARG A 188 31.65 63.05 -56.19
C ARG A 188 32.00 64.19 -57.15
N GLU A 189 31.44 64.19 -58.36
CA GLU A 189 31.65 65.27 -59.31
C GLU A 189 31.06 66.59 -58.81
N ALA A 190 29.86 66.56 -58.20
CA ALA A 190 29.25 67.72 -57.56
C ALA A 190 30.10 68.24 -56.38
N GLU A 191 30.62 67.34 -55.54
CA GLU A 191 31.50 67.69 -54.43
C GLU A 191 32.83 68.28 -54.92
N ILE A 192 33.48 67.67 -55.92
CA ILE A 192 34.69 68.21 -56.56
C ILE A 192 34.43 69.60 -57.14
N LYS A 193 33.27 69.81 -57.77
CA LYS A 193 32.90 71.12 -58.31
C LYS A 193 32.75 72.16 -57.20
N GLY A 194 32.01 71.84 -56.13
CA GLY A 194 31.86 72.73 -54.98
C GLY A 194 33.18 73.05 -54.28
N LEU A 195 34.07 72.05 -54.14
CA LEU A 195 35.42 72.25 -53.60
C LEU A 195 36.27 73.16 -54.50
N LYS A 196 36.17 73.04 -55.82
CA LYS A 196 36.85 73.94 -56.76
C LYS A 196 36.31 75.36 -56.70
N GLU A 197 35.00 75.53 -56.58
CA GLU A 197 34.36 76.84 -56.39
C GLU A 197 34.82 77.49 -55.08
N ALA A 198 34.81 76.75 -53.97
CA ALA A 198 35.31 77.24 -52.68
C ALA A 198 36.81 77.60 -52.74
N LEU A 199 37.63 76.80 -53.42
CA LEU A 199 39.05 77.08 -53.63
C LEU A 199 39.25 78.37 -54.45
N ALA A 200 38.47 78.56 -55.51
CA ALA A 200 38.55 79.76 -56.34
C ALA A 200 38.16 81.01 -55.54
N VAL A 201 37.08 80.96 -54.75
CA VAL A 201 36.69 82.05 -53.86
C VAL A 201 37.80 82.37 -52.86
N LEU A 202 38.38 81.36 -52.20
CA LEU A 202 39.49 81.58 -51.26
C LEU A 202 40.74 82.16 -51.92
N GLN A 203 41.05 81.76 -53.17
CA GLN A 203 42.18 82.29 -53.94
C GLN A 203 41.95 83.74 -54.41
N ASP A 204 40.74 84.06 -54.86
CA ASP A 204 40.38 85.42 -55.27
C ASP A 204 40.30 86.36 -54.06
N GLU A 205 39.75 85.89 -52.93
CA GLU A 205 39.72 86.66 -51.68
C GLU A 205 41.13 86.86 -51.10
N THR A 206 42.00 85.86 -51.12
CA THR A 206 43.41 86.04 -50.71
C THR A 206 44.19 86.94 -51.67
N ALA A 207 43.90 86.90 -52.98
CA ALA A 207 44.47 87.83 -53.95
C ALA A 207 44.00 89.28 -53.72
N LEU A 208 42.76 89.49 -53.29
CA LEU A 208 42.21 90.80 -52.93
C LEU A 208 42.80 91.34 -51.60
N VAL A 209 43.12 90.47 -50.65
CA VAL A 209 43.78 90.87 -49.38
C VAL A 209 45.27 91.18 -49.59
N GLN A 210 45.98 90.48 -50.48
CA GLN A 210 47.40 90.76 -50.77
C GLN A 210 47.63 91.97 -51.67
N ARG A 211 46.65 92.42 -52.46
CA ARG A 211 46.71 93.68 -53.24
C ARG A 211 46.33 94.93 -52.45
N LYS A 212 45.80 94.79 -51.23
CA LYS A 212 45.56 95.89 -50.29
C LYS A 212 46.73 96.01 -49.30
N LYS A 213 47.88 96.47 -49.78
CA LYS A 213 48.91 97.17 -49.00
C LYS A 213 49.62 98.16 -49.91
#